data_AF-A0AAU1MPU7-F1
#
_entry.id   AF-A0AAU1MPU7-F1
#
_cell.length_a   1.000
_cell.length_b   1.000
_cell.length_c   1.000
_cell.angle_alpha   90.00
_cell.angle_beta   90.00
_cell.angle_gamma   90.00
#
_symmetry.space_group_name_H-M   'P 1'
#
loop_
_entity.id
_entity.type
_entity.pdbx_description
1 polymer ?
#
loop_
_entity_poly.entity_id
_entity_poly.type
_entity_poly.pdbx_seq_one_letter_code
_entity_poly.pdbx_strand_id
1 'polypeptide(L)'
;MLELSQDTGVTLPGGAGAVRFGMTPDEVLSTLTEGAITRRRQCMTLTREQYPELRHAHDAWLNGLLHDPDWAFEAEFDGVTLGFWGGGPGSADRLARLDVTTTVPAPATPVAWDDIDLFGYPAGEVAEALPEVTRLPDGAAAGAGRTATGLVVETAGLRLSLLTPAAAGQRAVLLGPDARSWQACCDGAWECAKEGDALTGIMR
;
A
#
# COMPACT_ATOMS: atom_id res chain seq x y z
N MET A 1 6.40 11.64 13.05
CA MET A 1 6.61 10.31 12.45
C MET A 1 5.27 9.69 12.19
N LEU A 2 5.12 9.05 11.04
CA LEU A 2 4.05 8.13 10.72
C LEU A 2 4.58 6.72 11.01
N GLU A 3 3.97 6.03 11.97
CA GLU A 3 4.38 4.67 12.35
C GLU A 3 3.41 3.67 11.74
N LEU A 4 3.89 2.85 10.81
CA LEU A 4 3.14 1.80 10.15
C LEU A 4 3.21 0.51 10.95
N SER A 5 2.06 -0.13 11.17
CA SER A 5 1.97 -1.39 11.89
C SER A 5 0.90 -2.28 11.30
N GLN A 6 1.16 -3.57 11.31
CA GLN A 6 0.23 -4.59 10.84
C GLN A 6 -1.08 -4.61 11.64
N ASP A 7 -0.99 -4.38 12.95
CA ASP A 7 -2.12 -4.52 13.87
C ASP A 7 -2.96 -3.24 13.90
N THR A 8 -2.32 -2.10 13.69
CA THR A 8 -2.91 -0.78 13.89
C THR A 8 -3.09 -0.01 12.60
N GLY A 9 -2.48 -0.37 11.47
CA GLY A 9 -2.46 0.46 10.26
C GLY A 9 -1.42 1.55 10.37
N VAL A 10 -1.81 2.73 10.87
CA VAL A 10 -0.88 3.86 11.05
C VAL A 10 -1.17 4.66 12.32
N THR A 11 -0.10 4.97 13.07
CA THR A 11 -0.13 5.96 14.13
C THR A 11 0.28 7.32 13.59
N LEU A 12 -0.55 8.33 13.83
CA LEU A 12 -0.36 9.69 13.34
C LEU A 12 0.62 10.48 14.22
N PRO A 13 1.34 11.46 13.66
CA PRO A 13 2.31 12.26 14.40
C PRO A 13 1.66 13.06 15.53
N GLY A 14 2.47 13.44 16.53
CA GLY A 14 2.06 14.38 17.59
C GLY A 14 1.00 13.83 18.55
N GLY A 15 0.76 12.51 18.56
CA GLY A 15 -0.26 11.90 19.41
C GLY A 15 -1.69 12.09 18.89
N ALA A 16 -1.87 12.40 17.60
CA ALA A 16 -3.17 12.61 16.96
C ALA A 16 -4.04 11.33 16.85
N GLY A 17 -3.55 10.19 17.34
CA GLY A 17 -4.26 8.93 17.37
C GLY A 17 -3.77 7.95 16.30
N ALA A 18 -4.59 6.95 16.02
CA ALA A 18 -4.25 5.88 15.10
C ALA A 18 -5.43 5.50 14.21
N VAL A 19 -5.13 5.30 12.92
CA VAL A 19 -6.09 4.88 11.90
C VAL A 19 -5.90 3.41 11.61
N ARG A 20 -6.93 2.60 11.91
CA ARG A 20 -6.90 1.14 11.89
C ARG A 20 -7.62 0.53 10.70
N PHE A 21 -7.08 -0.58 10.20
CA PHE A 21 -7.78 -1.42 9.24
C PHE A 21 -9.17 -1.82 9.77
N GLY A 22 -10.16 -1.89 8.90
CA GLY A 22 -11.55 -2.13 9.28
C GLY A 22 -12.36 -0.89 9.65
N MET A 23 -11.73 0.28 9.84
CA MET A 23 -12.44 1.54 10.08
C MET A 23 -13.32 1.94 8.89
N THR A 24 -14.49 2.49 9.19
CA THR A 24 -15.34 3.21 8.25
C THR A 24 -14.68 4.50 7.76
N PRO A 25 -15.14 5.07 6.62
CA PRO A 25 -14.67 6.37 6.19
C PRO A 25 -14.87 7.47 7.24
N ASP A 26 -15.99 7.45 7.96
CA ASP A 26 -16.29 8.47 8.99
C ASP A 26 -15.37 8.34 10.21
N GLU A 27 -15.04 7.12 10.65
CA GLU A 27 -14.06 6.89 11.73
C GLU A 27 -12.67 7.40 11.33
N VAL A 28 -12.23 7.13 10.10
CA VAL A 28 -10.96 7.65 9.57
C VAL A 28 -10.97 9.18 9.57
N LEU A 29 -12.00 9.80 8.99
CA LEU A 29 -12.12 11.26 8.92
C LEU A 29 -12.17 11.91 10.30
N SER A 30 -12.81 11.28 11.28
CA SER A 30 -12.86 11.78 12.66
C SER A 30 -11.50 11.76 13.37
N THR A 31 -10.60 10.87 12.94
CA THR A 31 -9.23 10.76 13.49
C THR A 31 -8.29 11.79 12.86
N LEU A 32 -8.59 12.25 11.64
CA LEU A 32 -7.84 13.28 10.95
C LEU A 32 -8.28 14.66 11.45
N THR A 33 -7.89 14.99 12.69
CA THR A 33 -8.42 16.12 13.46
C THR A 33 -8.15 17.52 12.89
N GLU A 34 -7.21 17.69 11.95
CA GLU A 34 -7.09 18.89 11.10
C GLU A 34 -5.95 18.70 10.07
N GLY A 35 -6.16 19.19 8.83
CA GLY A 35 -5.21 19.07 7.72
C GLY A 35 -5.91 19.20 6.36
N ALA A 36 -5.14 19.33 5.28
CA ALA A 36 -5.68 19.35 3.92
C ALA A 36 -6.14 17.94 3.51
N ILE A 37 -7.33 17.54 3.97
CA ILE A 37 -7.94 16.26 3.55
C ILE A 37 -8.50 16.44 2.15
N THR A 38 -7.96 15.70 1.19
CA THR A 38 -8.46 15.68 -0.18
C THR A 38 -9.22 14.39 -0.42
N ARG A 39 -10.50 14.49 -0.79
CA ARG A 39 -11.24 13.35 -1.34
C ARG A 39 -10.66 13.01 -2.70
N ARG A 40 -10.15 11.80 -2.85
CA ARG A 40 -9.69 11.30 -4.15
C ARG A 40 -10.91 10.83 -4.94
N ARG A 41 -11.16 11.45 -6.09
CA ARG A 41 -11.98 10.83 -7.14
C ARG A 41 -11.03 10.05 -8.03
N GLN A 42 -11.40 8.80 -8.33
CA GLN A 42 -10.61 7.98 -9.24
C GLN A 42 -10.68 8.54 -10.66
N CYS A 43 -9.53 8.60 -11.32
CA CYS A 43 -9.44 8.95 -12.74
C CYS A 43 -9.73 7.75 -13.65
N MET A 44 -9.54 6.52 -13.16
CA MET A 44 -9.89 5.25 -13.81
C MET A 44 -10.17 4.21 -12.73
N THR A 45 -11.24 3.42 -12.90
CA THR A 45 -11.53 2.24 -12.08
C THR A 45 -11.19 1.03 -12.92
N LEU A 46 -10.15 0.29 -12.52
CA LEU A 46 -9.96 -1.08 -12.99
C LEU A 46 -10.66 -1.98 -11.98
N THR A 47 -11.55 -2.84 -12.46
CA THR A 47 -12.32 -3.83 -11.70
C THR A 47 -11.75 -5.21 -11.94
N ARG A 48 -12.06 -6.16 -11.05
CA ARG A 48 -11.64 -7.56 -11.18
C ARG A 48 -11.96 -8.14 -12.55
N GLU A 49 -13.13 -7.81 -13.09
CA GLU A 49 -13.64 -8.35 -14.36
C GLU A 49 -12.77 -8.00 -15.57
N GLN A 50 -11.91 -6.98 -15.45
CA GLN A 50 -10.99 -6.56 -16.51
C GLN A 50 -9.69 -7.38 -16.55
N TYR A 51 -9.47 -8.28 -15.58
CA TYR A 51 -8.30 -9.13 -15.54
C TYR A 51 -8.65 -10.57 -15.92
N PRO A 52 -8.05 -11.12 -16.99
CA PRO A 52 -8.33 -12.49 -17.44
C PRO A 52 -7.77 -13.56 -16.49
N GLU A 53 -6.77 -13.20 -15.67
CA GLU A 53 -6.17 -14.09 -14.69
C GLU A 53 -6.12 -13.38 -13.34
N LEU A 54 -6.53 -14.10 -12.27
CA LEU A 54 -6.53 -13.54 -10.92
C LEU A 54 -5.15 -13.05 -10.47
N ARG A 55 -4.07 -13.62 -11.00
CA ARG A 55 -2.74 -13.15 -10.64
C ARG A 55 -2.44 -11.74 -11.07
N HIS A 56 -2.86 -11.38 -12.27
CA HIS A 56 -2.71 -10.02 -12.75
C HIS A 56 -3.62 -9.07 -11.98
N ALA A 57 -4.81 -9.54 -11.57
CA ALA A 57 -5.72 -8.76 -10.73
C ALA A 57 -5.14 -8.56 -9.31
N HIS A 58 -4.57 -9.60 -8.72
CA HIS A 58 -3.92 -9.56 -7.41
C HIS A 58 -2.70 -8.65 -7.48
N ASP A 59 -1.75 -8.88 -8.39
CA ASP A 59 -0.59 -8.01 -8.58
C ASP A 59 -1.00 -6.56 -8.82
N ALA A 60 -2.03 -6.32 -9.64
CA ALA A 60 -2.55 -4.97 -9.84
C ALA A 60 -3.13 -4.39 -8.54
N TRP A 61 -3.83 -5.16 -7.71
CA TRP A 61 -4.33 -4.70 -6.40
C TRP A 61 -3.17 -4.34 -5.47
N LEU A 62 -2.21 -5.25 -5.34
CA LEU A 62 -1.01 -5.07 -4.51
C LEU A 62 -0.21 -3.83 -4.92
N ASN A 63 -0.16 -3.51 -6.21
CA ASN A 63 0.54 -2.34 -6.75
C ASN A 63 -0.32 -1.06 -6.80
N GLY A 64 -1.61 -1.13 -6.45
CA GLY A 64 -2.52 0.02 -6.54
C GLY A 64 -2.82 0.45 -7.97
N LEU A 65 -2.98 -0.53 -8.84
CA LEU A 65 -3.47 -0.38 -10.21
C LEU A 65 -4.91 -0.90 -10.33
N LEU A 66 -5.21 -2.03 -9.68
CA LEU A 66 -6.57 -2.48 -9.46
C LEU A 66 -7.05 -1.82 -8.17
N HIS A 67 -8.11 -1.02 -8.30
CA HIS A 67 -8.68 -0.29 -7.18
C HIS A 67 -10.19 -0.34 -7.33
N ASP A 68 -10.84 -1.00 -6.37
CA ASP A 68 -12.29 -0.99 -6.19
C ASP A 68 -12.68 -0.34 -4.84
N PRO A 69 -12.25 0.91 -4.56
CA PRO A 69 -12.62 1.60 -3.35
C PRO A 69 -14.02 2.19 -3.50
N ASP A 70 -14.92 1.86 -2.58
CA ASP A 70 -16.12 2.66 -2.35
C ASP A 70 -15.76 4.10 -1.94
N TRP A 71 -14.57 4.32 -1.35
CA TRP A 71 -14.08 5.63 -0.93
C TRP A 71 -12.55 5.70 -0.76
N ALA A 72 -11.99 6.91 -0.94
CA ALA A 72 -10.58 7.18 -0.69
C ALA A 72 -10.32 8.63 -0.23
N PHE A 73 -9.35 8.80 0.67
CA PHE A 73 -8.90 10.09 1.20
C PHE A 73 -7.38 10.20 1.15
N GLU A 74 -6.88 11.43 1.11
CA GLU A 74 -5.47 11.72 1.34
C GLU A 74 -5.33 12.83 2.38
N ALA A 75 -4.29 12.74 3.19
CA ALA A 75 -3.84 13.78 4.09
C ALA A 75 -2.33 14.02 3.91
N GLU A 76 -1.91 15.27 4.01
CA GLU A 76 -0.51 15.67 3.90
C GLU A 76 0.11 15.88 5.30
N PHE A 77 1.32 15.38 5.48
CA PHE A 77 2.13 15.49 6.69
C PHE A 77 3.56 15.88 6.30
N ASP A 78 3.87 17.18 6.33
CA ASP A 78 5.20 17.76 6.11
C ASP A 78 6.04 17.08 5.00
N GLY A 79 5.48 17.01 3.79
CA GLY A 79 6.12 16.41 2.61
C GLY A 79 5.81 14.93 2.37
N VAL A 80 5.01 14.30 3.23
CA VAL A 80 4.47 12.95 3.03
C VAL A 80 2.97 13.02 2.76
N THR A 81 2.53 12.38 1.69
CA THR A 81 1.09 12.16 1.44
C THR A 81 0.71 10.77 1.94
N LEU A 82 -0.24 10.72 2.87
CA LEU A 82 -0.84 9.50 3.39
C LEU A 82 -2.24 9.33 2.79
N GLY A 83 -2.39 8.30 1.97
CA GLY A 83 -3.63 7.86 1.35
C GLY A 83 -4.31 6.74 2.15
N PHE A 84 -5.62 6.88 2.32
CA PHE A 84 -6.51 5.94 2.96
C PHE A 84 -7.47 5.38 1.91
N TRP A 85 -7.49 4.06 1.78
CA TRP A 85 -8.28 3.40 0.75
C TRP A 85 -9.22 2.39 1.40
N GLY A 86 -10.50 2.71 1.33
CA GLY A 86 -11.56 1.73 1.54
C GLY A 86 -11.58 0.73 0.40
N GLY A 87 -12.17 -0.44 0.63
CA GLY A 87 -12.40 -1.39 -0.42
C GLY A 87 -11.20 -2.25 -0.77
N GLY A 88 -11.45 -3.22 -1.64
CA GLY A 88 -10.61 -4.40 -1.79
C GLY A 88 -11.43 -5.66 -1.61
N PRO A 89 -10.89 -6.82 -2.01
CA PRO A 89 -11.69 -8.03 -2.07
C PRO A 89 -12.17 -8.48 -0.67
N GLY A 90 -13.49 -8.66 -0.48
CA GLY A 90 -14.09 -9.10 0.79
C GLY A 90 -14.37 -8.02 1.85
N SER A 91 -13.99 -6.75 1.62
CA SER A 91 -14.25 -5.64 2.55
C SER A 91 -14.40 -4.30 1.81
N ALA A 92 -15.45 -4.19 0.99
CA ALA A 92 -15.68 -3.07 0.08
C ALA A 92 -15.84 -1.71 0.79
N ASP A 93 -16.44 -1.69 1.99
CA ASP A 93 -16.82 -0.46 2.68
C ASP A 93 -15.83 -0.01 3.77
N ARG A 94 -14.82 -0.83 4.09
CA ARG A 94 -13.87 -0.59 5.20
C ARG A 94 -12.45 -0.32 4.73
N LEU A 95 -11.67 0.37 5.57
CA LEU A 95 -10.26 0.63 5.31
C LEU A 95 -9.49 -0.69 5.19
N ALA A 96 -8.92 -0.94 4.01
CA ALA A 96 -8.16 -2.16 3.73
C ALA A 96 -6.71 -1.87 3.32
N ARG A 97 -6.39 -0.61 3.01
CA ARG A 97 -5.08 -0.22 2.48
C ARG A 97 -4.69 1.20 2.88
N LEU A 98 -3.40 1.33 3.17
CA LEU A 98 -2.71 2.61 3.31
C LEU A 98 -1.68 2.75 2.19
N ASP A 99 -1.57 3.95 1.63
CA ASP A 99 -0.55 4.33 0.66
C ASP A 99 0.23 5.52 1.22
N VAL A 100 1.54 5.42 1.33
CA VAL A 100 2.39 6.50 1.83
C VAL A 100 3.33 6.87 0.71
N THR A 101 3.28 8.12 0.28
CA THR A 101 4.12 8.61 -0.81
C THR A 101 4.85 9.87 -0.41
N THR A 102 6.05 10.04 -0.94
CA THR A 102 6.79 11.29 -0.91
C THR A 102 7.33 11.57 -2.30
N THR A 103 7.33 12.84 -2.71
CA THR A 103 8.05 13.32 -3.88
C THR A 103 9.26 14.17 -3.48
N VAL A 104 9.49 14.36 -2.19
CA VAL A 104 10.64 15.09 -1.66
C VAL A 104 11.74 14.11 -1.26
N PRO A 105 13.03 14.44 -1.50
CA PRO A 105 14.13 13.50 -1.23
C PRO A 105 14.31 13.13 0.25
N ALA A 106 13.87 14.02 1.15
CA ALA A 106 13.97 13.84 2.60
C ALA A 106 12.75 14.53 3.24
N PRO A 107 11.62 13.83 3.41
CA PRO A 107 10.45 14.41 4.06
C PRO A 107 10.76 14.75 5.52
N ALA A 108 10.15 15.83 6.03
CA ALA A 108 10.35 16.21 7.43
C ALA A 108 9.60 15.28 8.40
N THR A 109 8.53 14.64 7.92
CA THR A 109 7.86 13.54 8.63
C THR A 109 8.51 12.21 8.25
N PRO A 110 9.18 11.51 9.20
CA PRO A 110 9.68 10.16 8.96
C PRO A 110 8.53 9.17 8.79
N VAL A 111 8.74 8.15 7.96
CA VAL A 111 7.81 7.04 7.72
C VAL A 111 8.48 5.77 8.20
N ALA A 112 8.02 5.23 9.31
CA ALA A 112 8.64 4.09 9.95
C ALA A 112 7.73 2.86 9.94
N TRP A 113 8.36 1.68 9.98
CA TRP A 113 7.70 0.40 10.23
C TRP A 113 8.53 -0.36 11.26
N ASP A 114 7.95 -0.67 12.40
CA ASP A 114 8.64 -1.30 13.55
C ASP A 114 9.99 -0.60 13.85
N ASP A 115 9.94 0.73 13.99
CA ASP A 115 11.10 1.64 14.21
C ASP A 115 12.10 1.77 13.04
N ILE A 116 11.87 1.10 11.90
CA ILE A 116 12.72 1.20 10.71
C ILE A 116 12.23 2.36 9.84
N ASP A 117 13.04 3.41 9.69
CA ASP A 117 12.73 4.52 8.77
C ASP A 117 12.85 4.05 7.31
N LEU A 118 11.70 3.87 6.66
CA LEU A 118 11.60 3.30 5.32
C LEU A 118 12.09 4.27 4.24
N PHE A 119 12.06 5.57 4.53
CA PHE A 119 12.35 6.64 3.56
C PHE A 119 13.67 7.36 3.86
N GLY A 120 14.19 7.26 5.08
CA GLY A 120 15.43 7.87 5.54
C GLY A 120 16.72 7.16 5.11
N TYR A 121 16.65 5.91 4.64
CA TYR A 121 17.82 5.08 4.33
C TYR A 121 17.86 4.56 2.88
N PRO A 122 19.05 4.24 2.34
CA PRO A 122 19.16 3.56 1.05
C PRO A 122 18.41 2.22 1.02
N ALA A 123 17.89 1.84 -0.14
CA ALA A 123 17.11 0.62 -0.30
C ALA A 123 17.82 -0.67 0.16
N GLY A 124 19.15 -0.72 0.04
CA GLY A 124 19.94 -1.86 0.55
C GLY A 124 19.89 -1.98 2.07
N GLU A 125 20.05 -0.86 2.79
CA GLU A 125 20.00 -0.83 4.26
C GLU A 125 18.59 -1.14 4.78
N VAL A 126 17.56 -0.59 4.13
CA VAL A 126 16.16 -0.91 4.47
C VAL A 126 15.89 -2.41 4.27
N ALA A 127 16.38 -3.00 3.18
CA ALA A 127 16.21 -4.43 2.94
C ALA A 127 16.91 -5.30 3.98
N GLU A 128 18.08 -4.89 4.49
CA GLU A 128 18.78 -5.63 5.55
C GLU A 128 18.06 -5.56 6.91
N ALA A 129 17.32 -4.47 7.16
CA ALA A 129 16.59 -4.28 8.40
C ALA A 129 15.22 -4.97 8.42
N LEU A 130 14.57 -5.12 7.27
CA LEU A 130 13.23 -5.72 7.19
C LEU A 130 13.27 -7.25 7.33
N PRO A 131 12.41 -7.83 8.19
CA PRO A 131 12.32 -9.27 8.32
C PRO A 131 11.67 -9.90 7.08
N GLU A 132 12.17 -11.07 6.67
CA GLU A 132 11.59 -11.88 5.60
C GLU A 132 11.39 -11.13 4.27
N VAL A 133 12.18 -10.10 4.02
CA VAL A 133 12.01 -9.27 2.83
C VAL A 133 12.37 -10.06 1.57
N THR A 134 11.48 -9.96 0.57
CA THR A 134 11.75 -10.39 -0.79
C THR A 134 12.07 -9.15 -1.62
N ARG A 135 13.27 -9.12 -2.20
CA ARG A 135 13.65 -8.08 -3.16
C ARG A 135 13.15 -8.46 -4.55
N LEU A 136 12.34 -7.58 -5.13
CA LEU A 136 11.92 -7.70 -6.52
C LEU A 136 13.06 -7.23 -7.44
N PRO A 137 13.16 -7.77 -8.66
CA PRO A 137 14.13 -7.31 -9.64
C PRO A 137 13.99 -5.80 -9.87
N ASP A 138 15.11 -5.08 -9.87
CA ASP A 138 15.12 -3.66 -10.13
C ASP A 138 14.54 -3.41 -11.54
N GLY A 139 13.48 -2.61 -11.60
CA GLY A 139 12.77 -2.31 -12.83
C GLY A 139 13.02 -0.89 -13.31
N ALA A 140 12.91 -0.64 -14.61
CA ALA A 140 12.75 0.72 -15.11
C ALA A 140 11.45 1.29 -14.52
N ALA A 141 11.53 2.39 -13.79
CA ALA A 141 10.33 3.09 -13.36
C ALA A 141 9.68 3.77 -14.57
N ALA A 142 8.35 3.94 -14.56
CA ALA A 142 7.62 4.57 -15.65
C ALA A 142 8.13 6.01 -15.89
N GLY A 143 8.99 6.19 -16.89
CA GLY A 143 9.54 7.48 -17.35
C GLY A 143 10.89 7.90 -16.73
N ALA A 144 11.68 8.63 -17.53
CA ALA A 144 12.83 9.46 -17.17
C ALA A 144 14.11 8.79 -16.58
N GLY A 145 14.49 7.60 -17.06
CA GLY A 145 15.82 7.02 -16.73
C GLY A 145 16.00 6.66 -15.24
N ARG A 146 14.90 6.34 -14.57
CA ARG A 146 14.84 6.00 -13.15
C ARG A 146 14.78 4.48 -12.97
N THR A 147 15.35 3.99 -11.87
CA THR A 147 15.18 2.60 -11.43
C THR A 147 14.32 2.55 -10.17
N ALA A 148 13.51 1.50 -10.05
CA ALA A 148 12.72 1.22 -8.86
C ALA A 148 13.25 -0.04 -8.20
N THR A 149 13.64 0.07 -6.93
CA THR A 149 13.91 -1.09 -6.08
C THR A 149 12.60 -1.47 -5.38
N GLY A 150 12.08 -2.65 -5.69
CA GLY A 150 10.90 -3.21 -5.05
C GLY A 150 11.28 -4.08 -3.86
N LEU A 151 10.69 -3.84 -2.69
CA LEU A 151 10.83 -4.69 -1.51
C LEU A 151 9.44 -5.13 -1.05
N VAL A 152 9.30 -6.40 -0.66
CA VAL A 152 8.03 -6.96 -0.22
C VAL A 152 8.24 -7.77 1.05
N VAL A 153 7.44 -7.49 2.08
CA VAL A 153 7.32 -8.33 3.28
C VAL A 153 5.89 -8.87 3.28
N GLU A 154 5.70 -10.06 2.72
CA GLU A 154 4.37 -10.65 2.47
C GLU A 154 3.60 -10.86 3.78
N THR A 155 4.27 -11.37 4.82
CA THR A 155 3.68 -11.58 6.15
C THR A 155 3.16 -10.28 6.76
N ALA A 156 3.82 -9.16 6.45
CA ALA A 156 3.43 -7.83 6.87
C ALA A 156 2.41 -7.13 5.96
N GLY A 157 2.18 -7.65 4.75
CA GLY A 157 1.43 -6.93 3.73
C GLY A 157 2.08 -5.60 3.34
N LEU A 158 3.41 -5.48 3.53
CA LEU A 158 4.19 -4.28 3.25
C LEU A 158 4.85 -4.39 1.89
N ARG A 159 4.69 -3.37 1.06
CA ARG A 159 5.40 -3.21 -0.22
C ARG A 159 6.03 -1.85 -0.32
N LEU A 160 7.31 -1.81 -0.68
CA LEU A 160 8.07 -0.59 -0.89
C LEU A 160 8.49 -0.46 -2.35
N SER A 161 8.42 0.75 -2.86
CA SER A 161 8.99 1.16 -4.14
C SER A 161 9.91 2.35 -3.90
N LEU A 162 11.21 2.09 -3.92
CA LEU A 162 12.24 3.09 -3.65
C LEU A 162 12.87 3.50 -4.99
N LEU A 163 12.55 4.70 -5.47
CA LEU A 163 13.04 5.17 -6.77
C LEU A 163 14.45 5.75 -6.64
N THR A 164 15.26 5.53 -7.67
CA THR A 164 16.59 6.15 -7.81
C THR A 164 16.62 7.09 -9.02
N PRO A 165 17.09 8.34 -8.87
CA PRO A 165 17.54 8.96 -7.61
C PRO A 165 16.38 9.18 -6.61
N ALA A 166 16.64 9.14 -5.30
CA ALA A 166 15.61 9.23 -4.24
C ALA A 166 14.71 10.46 -4.35
N ALA A 167 15.22 11.55 -4.93
CA ALA A 167 14.45 12.75 -5.27
C ALA A 167 13.26 12.49 -6.22
N ALA A 168 13.22 11.35 -6.89
CA ALA A 168 12.12 10.95 -7.76
C ALA A 168 10.88 10.46 -7.01
N GLY A 169 11.00 10.26 -5.70
CA GLY A 169 9.93 9.86 -4.80
C GLY A 169 10.05 8.43 -4.29
N GLN A 170 9.35 8.17 -3.20
CA GLN A 170 9.28 6.85 -2.56
C GLN A 170 7.83 6.54 -2.24
N ARG A 171 7.51 5.25 -2.22
CA ARG A 171 6.18 4.76 -1.92
C ARG A 171 6.24 3.54 -1.01
N ALA A 172 5.37 3.53 -0.01
CA ALA A 172 5.06 2.37 0.82
C ALA A 172 3.57 2.07 0.73
N VAL A 173 3.22 0.81 0.57
CA VAL A 173 1.83 0.32 0.62
C VAL A 173 1.75 -0.67 1.76
N LEU A 174 0.78 -0.46 2.66
CA LEU A 174 0.47 -1.38 3.74
C LEU A 174 -0.95 -1.91 3.58
N LEU A 175 -1.09 -3.24 3.58
CA LEU A 175 -2.36 -3.93 3.44
C LEU A 175 -2.88 -4.44 4.79
N GLY A 176 -4.19 -4.25 4.99
CA GLY A 176 -4.89 -4.82 6.13
C GLY A 176 -4.90 -6.35 6.09
N PRO A 177 -5.05 -7.04 7.24
CA PRO A 177 -4.89 -8.49 7.35
C PRO A 177 -5.64 -9.29 6.27
N ASP A 178 -6.89 -8.94 6.01
CA ASP A 178 -7.72 -9.63 5.01
C ASP A 178 -7.26 -9.36 3.57
N ALA A 179 -6.65 -8.20 3.32
CA ALA A 179 -6.20 -7.77 2.00
C ALA A 179 -4.80 -8.30 1.61
N ARG A 180 -4.09 -9.00 2.50
CA ARG A 180 -2.74 -9.53 2.25
C ARG A 180 -2.71 -10.81 1.43
N SER A 181 -3.82 -11.56 1.42
CA SER A 181 -3.84 -12.91 0.85
C SER A 181 -4.61 -12.98 -0.47
N TRP A 182 -4.26 -13.97 -1.28
CA TRP A 182 -4.99 -14.36 -2.48
C TRP A 182 -6.43 -14.77 -2.21
N GLN A 183 -6.71 -15.24 -1.00
CA GLN A 183 -8.02 -15.76 -0.62
C GLN A 183 -9.10 -14.69 -0.72
N ALA A 184 -8.79 -13.48 -0.23
CA ALA A 184 -9.62 -12.31 -0.45
C ALA A 184 -9.84 -12.05 -1.95
N CYS A 185 -8.77 -12.12 -2.77
CA CYS A 185 -8.88 -12.02 -4.22
C CYS A 185 -9.64 -13.18 -4.89
N CYS A 186 -10.00 -14.25 -4.21
CA CYS A 186 -10.73 -15.39 -4.79
C CYS A 186 -12.22 -15.42 -4.37
N ASP A 187 -12.62 -14.65 -3.35
CA ASP A 187 -13.99 -14.68 -2.82
C ASP A 187 -15.06 -14.42 -3.89
N GLY A 188 -16.08 -15.30 -3.91
CA GLY A 188 -17.31 -15.13 -4.70
C GLY A 188 -17.34 -15.77 -6.09
N ALA A 189 -16.20 -16.10 -6.72
CA ALA A 189 -16.22 -16.63 -8.10
C ALA A 189 -15.10 -17.62 -8.49
N TRP A 190 -14.02 -17.72 -7.72
CA TRP A 190 -12.84 -18.47 -8.16
C TRP A 190 -12.25 -19.34 -7.05
N GLU A 191 -11.69 -20.49 -7.42
CA GLU A 191 -10.84 -21.29 -6.55
C GLU A 191 -9.37 -20.94 -6.84
N CYS A 192 -8.64 -20.53 -5.81
CA CYS A 192 -7.21 -20.29 -5.89
C CYS A 192 -6.47 -21.63 -6.00
N ALA A 193 -5.67 -21.85 -7.05
CA ALA A 193 -4.82 -23.02 -7.20
C ALA A 193 -3.36 -22.63 -7.46
N LYS A 194 -2.42 -23.44 -6.98
CA LYS A 194 -0.99 -23.24 -7.26
C LYS A 194 -0.66 -23.82 -8.63
N GLU A 195 -0.13 -22.99 -9.53
CA GLU A 195 0.41 -23.42 -10.82
C GLU A 195 1.73 -22.69 -11.12
N GLY A 196 2.81 -23.46 -11.28
CA GLY A 196 4.17 -22.92 -11.42
C GLY A 196 4.67 -22.27 -10.13
N ASP A 197 5.35 -21.12 -10.25
CA ASP A 197 5.85 -20.33 -9.11
C ASP A 197 4.81 -19.34 -8.55
N ALA A 198 3.54 -19.42 -8.99
CA ALA A 198 2.47 -18.48 -8.64
C ALA A 198 1.11 -19.16 -8.38
N LEU A 199 0.13 -18.37 -7.90
CA LEU A 199 -1.26 -18.79 -7.75
C LEU A 199 -2.08 -18.32 -8.97
N THR A 200 -2.93 -19.18 -9.51
CA THR A 200 -3.90 -18.88 -10.57
C THR A 200 -5.33 -19.01 -10.04
N GLY A 201 -6.25 -18.27 -10.66
CA GLY A 201 -7.68 -18.42 -10.39
C GLY A 201 -8.30 -19.43 -11.31
N ILE A 202 -8.96 -20.43 -10.74
CA ILE A 202 -9.75 -21.42 -11.47
C ILE A 202 -11.23 -21.03 -11.35
N MET A 203 -11.92 -20.88 -12.49
CA MET A 203 -13.38 -20.69 -12.49
C MET A 203 -14.04 -21.95 -11.91
N ARG A 204 -15.00 -21.75 -11.00
CA ARG A 204 -15.86 -22.84 -10.53
C ARG A 204 -16.95 -23.18 -11.54
#